data_AF-A0A957SSK2-F1
#
_entry.id   AF-A0A957SSK2-F1
#
_cell.length_a   1.000
_cell.length_b   1.000
_cell.length_c   1.000
_cell.angle_alpha   90.00
_cell.angle_beta   90.00
_cell.angle_gamma   90.00
#
_symmetry.space_group_name_H-M   'P 1'
#
loop_
_entity.id
_entity.type
_entity.pdbx_description
1 polymer ?
#
loop_
_entity_poly.entity_id
_entity_poly.type
_entity_poly.pdbx_seq_one_letter_code
_entity_poly.pdbx_strand_id
1 'polypeptide(L)' 'MSRIFEEYKALSEIAKIHEQQALSYLKATGLELAIVINFGAGKVQSSGVVFKNGKPNFPSRPVNPRHPQKD' A
#
# COMPACT_ATOMS: atom_id res chain seq x y z
N MET A 1 2.60 -3.55 17.04
CA MET A 1 3.22 -4.47 16.06
C MET A 1 3.15 -3.81 14.69
N SER A 2 4.27 -3.70 14.00
CA SER A 2 4.32 -3.20 12.61
C SER A 2 3.89 -4.33 11.67
N ARG A 3 3.00 -4.05 10.71
CA ARG A 3 2.56 -5.01 9.69
C ARG A 3 3.20 -4.63 8.35
N ILE A 4 3.84 -5.59 7.69
CA ILE A 4 4.59 -5.41 6.44
C ILE A 4 4.02 -6.37 5.40
N PHE A 5 3.99 -5.95 4.14
CA PHE A 5 3.68 -6.81 3.01
C PHE A 5 4.98 -7.39 2.41
N GLU A 6 5.05 -8.71 2.24
CA GLU A 6 6.22 -9.39 1.68
C GLU A 6 5.84 -10.05 0.35
N GLU A 7 6.60 -9.78 -0.71
CA GLU A 7 6.39 -10.34 -2.05
C GLU A 7 7.64 -11.04 -2.56
N TYR A 8 7.49 -12.31 -2.96
CA TYR A 8 8.57 -13.15 -3.46
C TYR A 8 8.45 -13.40 -4.96
N LYS A 9 9.57 -13.29 -5.69
CA LYS A 9 9.63 -13.46 -7.16
C LYS A 9 10.84 -14.32 -7.58
N ALA A 10 10.74 -14.89 -8.78
CA ALA A 10 11.81 -15.62 -9.46
C ALA A 10 11.95 -15.11 -10.90
N LEU A 11 12.38 -13.86 -11.05
CA LEU A 11 12.53 -13.15 -12.32
C LEU A 11 13.99 -12.85 -12.62
N SER A 12 14.32 -12.55 -13.87
CA SER A 12 15.66 -12.10 -14.26
C SER A 12 16.08 -10.79 -13.57
N GLU A 13 15.12 -9.90 -13.27
CA GLU A 13 15.35 -8.67 -12.53
C GLU A 13 14.07 -8.11 -11.87
N ILE A 14 14.25 -7.20 -10.90
CA ILE A 14 13.17 -6.36 -10.40
C ILE A 14 12.99 -5.13 -11.33
N ALA A 15 11.85 -5.05 -12.01
CA ALA A 15 11.42 -3.89 -12.77
C ALA A 15 10.40 -3.01 -12.02
N LYS A 16 10.22 -1.75 -12.47
CA LYS A 16 9.29 -0.77 -11.88
C LYS A 16 7.84 -1.26 -11.77
N ILE A 17 7.40 -2.14 -12.66
CA ILE A 17 6.04 -2.71 -12.60
C ILE A 17 5.80 -3.50 -11.31
N HIS A 18 6.83 -4.11 -10.74
CA HIS A 18 6.73 -4.83 -9.47
C HIS A 18 6.54 -3.87 -8.29
N GLU A 19 7.18 -2.70 -8.34
CA GLU A 19 6.98 -1.66 -7.33
C GLU A 19 5.57 -1.08 -7.40
N GLN A 20 5.05 -0.90 -8.61
CA GLN A 20 3.66 -0.45 -8.84
C GLN A 20 2.64 -1.48 -8.35
N GLN A 21 2.93 -2.78 -8.51
CA GLN A 21 2.13 -3.86 -7.96
C GLN A 21 2.13 -3.80 -6.42
N ALA A 22 3.31 -3.75 -5.78
CA ALA A 22 3.43 -3.62 -4.34
C ALA A 22 2.68 -2.38 -3.79
N LEU A 23 2.83 -1.23 -4.45
CA LEU A 23 2.12 0.01 -4.10
C LEU A 23 0.59 -0.15 -4.16
N SER A 24 0.08 -0.91 -5.12
CA SER A 24 -1.35 -1.18 -5.23
C SER A 24 -1.88 -2.00 -4.04
N TYR A 25 -1.10 -2.99 -3.59
CA TYR A 25 -1.44 -3.75 -2.37
C TYR A 25 -1.37 -2.89 -1.11
N LEU A 26 -0.35 -2.03 -0.96
CA LEU A 26 -0.26 -1.11 0.17
C LEU A 26 -1.50 -0.20 0.26
N LYS A 27 -1.97 0.34 -0.87
CA LYS A 27 -3.20 1.13 -0.95
C LYS A 27 -4.44 0.34 -0.54
N ALA A 28 -4.60 -0.88 -1.05
CA ALA A 28 -5.77 -1.72 -0.79
C ALA A 28 -5.84 -2.24 0.66
N THR A 29 -4.68 -2.45 1.29
CA THR A 29 -4.58 -3.03 2.63
C THR A 29 -4.41 -1.99 3.73
N GLY A 30 -4.07 -0.75 3.37
CA GLY A 30 -3.73 0.31 4.32
C GLY A 30 -2.38 0.10 5.02
N LEU A 31 -1.55 -0.82 4.54
CA LEU A 31 -0.17 -1.01 4.99
C LEU A 31 0.75 0.07 4.40
N GLU A 32 1.85 0.35 5.09
CA GLU A 32 2.75 1.45 4.71
C GLU A 32 4.05 0.98 4.07
N LEU A 33 4.41 -0.29 4.20
CA LEU A 33 5.68 -0.85 3.74
C LEU A 33 5.48 -2.21 3.06
N ALA A 34 6.06 -2.34 1.88
CA ALA A 34 6.24 -3.60 1.18
C ALA A 34 7.73 -3.86 0.90
N ILE A 35 8.14 -5.12 0.99
CA ILE A 35 9.46 -5.60 0.57
C ILE A 35 9.26 -6.59 -0.57
N VAL A 36 9.81 -6.25 -1.74
CA VAL A 36 9.84 -7.11 -2.92
C VAL A 36 11.19 -7.81 -2.97
N ILE A 37 11.22 -9.13 -2.94
CA ILE A 37 12.44 -9.95 -2.98
C ILE A 37 12.42 -10.82 -4.23
N ASN A 38 13.49 -10.76 -5.01
CA ASN A 38 13.66 -11.58 -6.21
C ASN A 38 14.85 -12.53 -6.06
N PHE A 39 14.59 -13.83 -6.26
CA PHE A 39 15.57 -14.92 -6.21
C PHE A 39 15.95 -15.45 -7.60
N GLY A 40 15.33 -14.96 -8.68
CA GLY A 40 15.56 -15.49 -10.04
C GLY A 40 16.73 -14.88 -10.79
N ALA A 41 17.34 -13.81 -10.25
CA ALA A 41 18.53 -13.19 -10.82
C ALA A 41 19.81 -13.94 -10.38
N GLY A 42 20.95 -13.63 -11.00
CA GLY A 42 22.25 -14.21 -10.61
C GLY A 42 22.70 -13.89 -9.17
N LYS A 43 21.95 -13.03 -8.47
CA LYS A 43 22.06 -12.73 -7.03
C LYS A 43 20.69 -12.30 -6.51
N VAL A 44 20.45 -12.47 -5.20
CA VAL A 44 19.23 -11.96 -4.57
C VAL A 44 19.12 -10.45 -4.77
N GLN A 45 17.95 -9.99 -5.18
CA GLN A 45 17.62 -8.57 -5.28
C GLN A 45 16.46 -8.24 -4.33
N SER A 46 16.45 -7.02 -3.82
CA SER A 46 15.36 -6.52 -2.98
C SER A 46 15.03 -5.06 -3.29
N SER A 47 13.75 -4.70 -3.30
CA SER A 47 13.28 -3.31 -3.38
C SER A 47 12.26 -3.04 -2.27
N GLY A 48 12.36 -1.87 -1.63
CA GLY A 48 11.43 -1.42 -0.60
C GLY A 48 10.47 -0.38 -1.16
N VAL A 49 9.17 -0.60 -0.97
CA VAL A 49 8.12 0.33 -1.41
C VAL A 49 7.40 0.89 -0.20
N VAL A 50 7.38 2.22 -0.08
CA VAL A 50 6.73 2.92 1.04
C VAL A 50 5.50 3.67 0.53
N PHE A 51 4.36 3.44 1.17
CA PHE A 51 3.13 4.19 0.94
C PHE A 51 2.77 4.97 2.21
N LYS A 52 2.92 6.30 2.16
CA LYS A 52 2.45 7.16 3.24
C LYS A 52 0.95 7.29 3.12
N ASN A 53 0.23 6.56 3.96
CA ASN A 53 -1.20 6.78 4.15
C ASN A 53 -1.37 8.17 4.78
N GLY A 54 -1.71 9.19 3.98
CA GLY A 54 -2.41 10.33 4.55
C GLY A 54 -3.67 9.75 5.18
N LYS A 55 -3.93 10.01 6.47
CA LYS A 55 -5.26 9.72 7.04
C LYS A 55 -6.26 10.24 6.00
N PRO A 56 -7.18 9.43 5.47
CA PRO A 56 -8.23 10.01 4.65
C PRO A 56 -8.89 11.03 5.56
N ASN A 57 -8.89 12.29 5.15
CA ASN A 57 -9.71 13.30 5.79
C ASN A 57 -11.15 12.93 5.43
N PHE A 58 -11.69 11.91 6.11
CA PHE A 58 -13.12 11.72 6.15
C PHE A 58 -13.63 12.89 6.97
N PRO A 59 -14.34 13.87 6.38
CA PRO A 59 -15.02 14.86 7.21
C PRO A 59 -15.90 14.08 8.18
N SER A 60 -15.64 14.23 9.47
CA SER A 60 -16.49 13.70 10.52
C SER A 60 -17.86 14.35 10.40
N ARG A 61 -18.78 13.73 9.64
CA ARG A 61 -20.21 13.54 9.98
C ARG A 61 -20.99 13.01 8.77
N PRO A 62 -21.79 11.95 8.95
CA PRO A 62 -23.02 11.87 8.18
C PRO A 62 -23.98 12.94 8.70
N VAL A 63 -24.26 13.98 7.92
CA VAL A 63 -25.45 14.80 8.15
C VAL A 63 -26.64 13.97 7.70
N ASN A 64 -27.48 13.59 8.67
CA ASN A 64 -28.73 12.91 8.40
C ASN A 64 -29.68 13.86 7.64
N PRO A 65 -30.16 13.53 6.42
CA PRO A 65 -31.04 14.41 5.63
C PRO A 65 -32.43 14.67 6.25
N ARG A 66 -32.79 14.00 7.35
CA ARG A 66 -34.16 13.98 7.89
C ARG A 66 -34.42 14.88 9.10
N HIS A 67 -33.45 15.67 9.56
CA HIS A 67 -33.69 16.66 10.61
C HIS A 67 -33.14 18.02 10.18
N PRO A 68 -34.00 18.95 9.73
CA PRO A 68 -33.63 20.35 9.66
C PRO A 68 -33.31 20.82 11.09
N GLN A 69 -32.10 21.31 11.33
CA GLN A 69 -31.87 22.17 12.50
C GLN A 69 -32.67 23.44 12.25
N LYS A 70 -33.75 23.62 13.01
CA LYS A 70 -34.41 24.93 13.10
C LYS A 70 -33.53 25.85 13.93
N ASP A 71 -33.40 27.08 13.46
CA ASP A 71 -32.72 28.20 14.13
C ASP A 71 -33.25 28.45 15.55
#